data_AF-A0A2R7SYK8-F1
#
_entry.id   AF-A0A2R7SYK8-F1
#
_cell.length_a   1.000
_cell.length_b   1.000
_cell.length_c   1.000
_cell.angle_alpha   90.00
_cell.angle_beta   90.00
_cell.angle_gamma   90.00
#
_symmetry.space_group_name_H-M   'P 1'
#
loop_
_entity.id
_entity.type
_entity.pdbx_description
1 polymer ?
#
loop_
_entity_poly.entity_id
_entity_poly.type
_entity_poly.pdbx_seq_one_letter_code
_entity_poly.pdbx_strand_id
1 'polypeptide(L)'
;GDTAPAQVVQTQFDTLAGQLKPLMFMGLVELDDPAELFARLGYGGWNDCPAPEVHVALHRHWRERFGAEAMAVSDAVVEFTVARPPADRKAALALAAEQQAYCADIVEQGVGSTAALAATLLEAPVWYFWWD
;
A
#
# COMPACT_ATOMS: atom_id res chain seq x y z
N GLY A 1 -31.38 10.13 4.56
CA GLY A 1 -30.25 11.02 4.86
C GLY A 1 -29.14 10.59 3.95
N ASP A 2 -28.67 11.47 3.08
CA ASP A 2 -27.59 11.20 2.12
C ASP A 2 -26.31 10.82 2.86
N THR A 3 -25.92 9.55 2.78
CA THR A 3 -24.57 9.12 3.12
C THR A 3 -23.83 8.89 1.82
N ALA A 4 -23.01 9.87 1.43
CA ALA A 4 -21.98 9.64 0.43
C ALA A 4 -21.09 8.47 0.89
N PRO A 5 -20.61 7.62 -0.03
CA PRO A 5 -19.73 6.52 0.32
C PRO A 5 -18.49 7.05 1.05
N ALA A 6 -18.07 6.34 2.09
CA ALA A 6 -16.86 6.67 2.83
C ALA A 6 -15.66 6.68 1.88
N GLN A 7 -14.93 7.79 1.86
CA GLN A 7 -13.77 7.98 0.98
C GLN A 7 -12.46 7.48 1.60
N VAL A 8 -12.50 6.99 2.85
CA VAL A 8 -11.30 6.55 3.58
C VAL A 8 -11.61 5.27 4.35
N VAL A 9 -10.81 4.23 4.10
CA VAL A 9 -10.75 3.02 4.95
C VAL A 9 -9.85 3.36 6.14
N GLN A 10 -10.32 3.17 7.37
CA GLN A 10 -9.48 3.42 8.55
C GLN A 10 -9.63 2.31 9.59
N THR A 11 -8.61 2.14 10.43
CA THR A 11 -8.62 1.23 11.57
C THR A 11 -9.67 1.65 12.62
N GLN A 12 -10.11 0.67 13.42
CA GLN A 12 -11.15 0.81 14.45
C GLN A 12 -10.71 1.67 15.66
N PHE A 13 -9.40 1.87 15.81
CA PHE A 13 -8.78 2.54 16.94
C PHE A 13 -8.14 3.84 16.49
N ASP A 14 -8.53 4.95 17.12
CA ASP A 14 -7.83 6.22 16.99
C ASP A 14 -6.55 6.14 17.84
N THR A 15 -5.42 5.98 17.16
CA THR A 15 -4.11 5.84 17.79
C THR A 15 -3.63 7.14 18.45
N LEU A 16 -4.08 8.30 17.98
CA LEU A 16 -3.73 9.60 18.57
C LEU A 16 -4.53 9.86 19.84
N ALA A 17 -5.83 9.55 19.82
CA ALA A 17 -6.70 9.74 20.98
C ALA A 17 -6.71 8.55 21.96
N GLY A 18 -6.12 7.41 21.58
CA GLY A 18 -6.05 6.22 22.42
C GLY A 18 -7.40 5.56 22.70
N GLN A 19 -8.37 5.72 21.79
CA GLN A 19 -9.75 5.25 21.98
C GLN A 19 -10.34 4.65 20.71
N LEU A 20 -11.37 3.82 20.87
CA LEU A 20 -12.13 3.30 19.73
C LEU A 20 -12.90 4.43 19.04
N LYS A 21 -12.99 4.36 17.72
CA LYS A 21 -13.83 5.29 16.97
C LYS A 21 -15.29 5.06 17.35
N PRO A 22 -16.06 6.12 17.66
CA PRO A 22 -17.44 5.99 18.11
C PRO A 22 -18.38 5.45 17.02
N LEU A 23 -17.96 5.50 15.76
CA LEU A 23 -18.71 5.00 14.61
C LEU A 23 -17.76 4.37 13.60
N MET A 24 -18.17 3.23 13.04
CA MET A 24 -17.46 2.54 11.97
C MET A 24 -18.45 2.18 10.86
N PHE A 25 -18.05 2.47 9.63
CA PHE A 25 -18.81 2.06 8.45
C PHE A 25 -18.15 0.83 7.84
N MET A 26 -18.94 -0.20 7.58
CA MET A 26 -18.52 -1.36 6.79
C MET A 26 -19.27 -1.32 5.46
N GLY A 27 -18.51 -1.37 4.38
CA GLY A 27 -19.04 -1.41 3.01
C GLY A 27 -18.39 -2.55 2.24
N LEU A 28 -19.15 -3.14 1.32
CA LEU A 28 -18.62 -4.06 0.32
C LEU A 28 -18.44 -3.28 -0.98
N VAL A 29 -17.32 -3.49 -1.66
CA VAL A 29 -17.07 -2.91 -2.98
C VAL A 29 -16.86 -4.08 -3.94
N GLU A 30 -17.70 -4.16 -4.97
CA GLU A 30 -17.51 -5.11 -6.06
C GLU A 30 -16.45 -4.57 -7.03
N LEU A 31 -15.47 -5.40 -7.35
CA LEU A 31 -14.37 -5.08 -8.26
C LEU A 31 -14.16 -6.28 -9.19
N ASP A 32 -14.06 -6.03 -10.49
CA ASP A 32 -13.66 -7.05 -11.46
C ASP A 32 -12.15 -7.37 -11.32
N ASP A 33 -11.37 -6.35 -10.97
CA ASP A 33 -9.95 -6.46 -10.67
C ASP A 33 -9.63 -5.83 -9.31
N PRO A 34 -9.08 -6.58 -8.33
CA PRO A 34 -8.69 -6.03 -7.03
C PRO A 34 -7.74 -4.83 -7.08
N ALA A 35 -6.96 -4.67 -8.15
CA ALA A 35 -6.06 -3.53 -8.31
C ALA A 35 -6.82 -2.21 -8.55
N GLU A 36 -8.07 -2.27 -9.01
CA GLU A 36 -8.92 -1.09 -9.26
C GLU A 36 -9.49 -0.48 -7.98
N LEU A 37 -9.26 -1.09 -6.82
CA LEU A 37 -9.68 -0.55 -5.52
C LEU A 37 -9.25 0.92 -5.35
N PHE A 38 -8.00 1.24 -5.69
CA PHE A 38 -7.44 2.58 -5.55
C PHE A 38 -8.14 3.59 -6.46
N ALA A 39 -8.40 3.23 -7.71
CA ALA A 39 -9.18 4.05 -8.62
C ALA A 39 -10.64 4.24 -8.15
N ARG A 40 -11.24 3.18 -7.59
CA ARG A 40 -12.61 3.22 -7.09
C ARG A 40 -12.79 4.09 -5.85
N LEU A 41 -11.77 4.14 -5.00
CA LEU A 41 -11.70 4.98 -3.80
C LEU A 41 -11.21 6.40 -4.10
N GLY A 42 -10.56 6.63 -5.25
CA GLY A 42 -9.87 7.89 -5.53
C GLY A 42 -8.63 8.10 -4.65
N TYR A 43 -7.95 7.01 -4.28
CA TYR A 43 -6.77 7.03 -3.42
C TYR A 43 -5.52 7.37 -4.24
N GLY A 44 -4.73 8.32 -3.75
CA GLY A 44 -3.50 8.83 -4.34
C GLY A 44 -3.60 10.28 -4.81
N GLY A 45 -2.48 10.82 -5.31
CA GLY A 45 -2.41 12.15 -5.94
C GLY A 45 -2.22 13.33 -4.96
N TRP A 46 -1.78 13.07 -3.73
CA TRP A 46 -1.32 14.06 -2.77
C TRP A 46 0.14 13.83 -2.42
N ASN A 47 0.86 14.88 -2.00
CA ASN A 47 2.30 14.82 -1.73
C ASN A 47 3.04 14.12 -2.89
N ASP A 48 3.90 13.14 -2.59
CA ASP A 48 4.51 12.25 -3.57
C ASP A 48 3.78 10.89 -3.69
N CYS A 49 2.56 10.79 -3.14
CA CYS A 49 1.69 9.62 -3.30
C CYS A 49 1.19 9.55 -4.76
N PRO A 50 1.45 8.44 -5.49
CA PRO A 50 1.09 8.34 -6.90
C PRO A 50 -0.39 8.54 -7.16
N ALA A 51 -0.76 8.94 -8.38
CA ALA A 51 -2.16 9.02 -8.77
C ALA A 51 -2.84 7.62 -8.78
N PRO A 52 -4.16 7.53 -8.62
CA PRO A 52 -4.88 6.25 -8.57
C PRO A 52 -4.57 5.30 -9.73
N GLU A 53 -4.44 5.80 -10.96
CA GLU A 53 -4.11 5.00 -12.14
C GLU A 53 -2.70 4.36 -12.06
N VAL A 54 -1.76 5.04 -11.40
CA VAL A 54 -0.40 4.52 -11.17
C VAL A 54 -0.44 3.40 -10.14
N HIS A 55 -1.24 3.55 -9.08
CA HIS A 55 -1.52 2.46 -8.14
C HIS A 55 -2.05 1.23 -8.87
N VAL A 56 -3.08 1.38 -9.71
CA VAL A 56 -3.65 0.24 -10.46
C VAL A 56 -2.59 -0.47 -11.30
N ALA A 57 -1.77 0.28 -12.04
CA ALA A 57 -0.73 -0.28 -12.91
C ALA A 57 0.34 -1.05 -12.12
N LEU A 58 0.87 -0.47 -11.04
CA LEU A 58 1.90 -1.09 -10.23
C LEU A 58 1.38 -2.29 -9.42
N HIS A 59 0.16 -2.20 -8.90
CA HIS A 59 -0.46 -3.32 -8.18
C HIS A 59 -0.70 -4.52 -9.11
N ARG A 60 -1.16 -4.30 -10.35
CA ARG A 60 -1.27 -5.36 -11.37
C ARG A 60 0.08 -6.03 -11.62
N HIS A 61 1.11 -5.21 -11.86
CA HIS A 61 2.48 -5.66 -12.11
C HIS A 61 3.07 -6.47 -10.94
N TRP A 62 2.89 -6.00 -9.70
CA TRP A 62 3.38 -6.72 -8.52
C TRP A 62 2.54 -7.95 -8.18
N ARG A 63 1.23 -7.94 -8.42
CA ARG A 63 0.38 -9.13 -8.27
C ARG A 63 0.82 -10.25 -9.23
N GLU A 64 1.10 -9.91 -10.48
CA GLU A 64 1.59 -10.87 -11.47
C GLU A 64 2.93 -11.49 -11.02
N ARG A 65 3.90 -10.66 -10.64
CA ARG A 65 5.25 -11.12 -10.28
C ARG A 65 5.31 -11.82 -8.91
N PHE A 66 4.77 -11.17 -7.89
CA PHE A 66 4.97 -11.55 -6.49
C PHE A 66 3.69 -12.04 -5.80
N GLY A 67 2.54 -12.02 -6.48
CA GLY A 67 1.26 -12.31 -5.84
C GLY A 67 0.96 -11.31 -4.72
N ALA A 68 1.36 -10.06 -4.94
CA ALA A 68 1.12 -8.98 -4.00
C ALA A 68 -0.34 -8.52 -4.07
N GLU A 69 -1.01 -8.49 -2.93
CA GLU A 69 -2.39 -8.01 -2.80
C GLU A 69 -2.48 -6.98 -1.67
N ALA A 70 -3.15 -5.86 -1.95
CA ALA A 70 -3.37 -4.84 -0.92
C ALA A 70 -4.28 -5.41 0.17
N MET A 71 -3.80 -5.35 1.42
CA MET A 71 -4.49 -5.89 2.59
C MET A 71 -5.13 -4.78 3.43
N ALA A 72 -4.45 -3.64 3.55
CA ALA A 72 -4.93 -2.50 4.29
C ALA A 72 -4.53 -1.20 3.58
N VAL A 73 -5.43 -0.22 3.66
CA VAL A 73 -5.23 1.14 3.18
C VAL A 73 -5.74 2.06 4.28
N SER A 74 -4.93 3.02 4.71
CA SER A 74 -5.34 4.11 5.62
C SER A 74 -5.40 5.43 4.86
N ASP A 75 -5.29 6.55 5.57
CA ASP A 75 -5.07 7.88 5.01
C ASP A 75 -3.75 8.04 4.24
N ALA A 76 -2.66 7.47 4.76
CA ALA A 76 -1.32 7.66 4.20
C ALA A 76 -0.51 6.36 4.10
N VAL A 77 -1.11 5.20 4.44
CA VAL A 77 -0.43 3.91 4.49
C VAL A 77 -1.10 2.92 3.55
N VAL A 78 -0.30 2.12 2.85
CA VAL A 78 -0.77 0.93 2.12
C VAL A 78 0.08 -0.27 2.54
N GLU A 79 -0.59 -1.35 2.93
CA GLU A 79 0.05 -2.61 3.30
C GLU A 79 -0.38 -3.73 2.36
N PHE A 80 0.53 -4.66 2.10
CA PHE A 80 0.30 -5.79 1.21
C PHE A 80 0.60 -7.11 1.89
N THR A 81 -0.11 -8.15 1.46
CA THR A 81 0.36 -9.54 1.56
C THR A 81 1.08 -9.92 0.26
N VAL A 82 2.03 -10.85 0.35
CA VAL A 82 2.90 -11.23 -0.77
C VAL A 82 3.07 -12.74 -0.80
N ALA A 83 2.51 -13.38 -1.83
CA ALA A 83 2.52 -14.85 -1.93
C ALA A 83 3.86 -15.44 -2.41
N ARG A 84 4.63 -14.67 -3.21
CA ARG A 84 5.89 -15.08 -3.83
C ARG A 84 6.94 -13.98 -3.61
N PRO A 85 7.44 -13.81 -2.38
CA PRO A 85 8.47 -12.80 -2.12
C PRO A 85 9.76 -13.09 -2.91
N PRO A 86 10.60 -12.08 -3.16
CA PRO A 86 11.89 -12.31 -3.81
C PRO A 86 12.73 -13.29 -2.97
N ALA A 87 13.25 -14.32 -3.62
CA ALA A 87 14.05 -15.38 -2.99
C ALA A 87 15.57 -15.16 -3.11
N ASP A 88 15.99 -14.12 -3.83
CA ASP A 88 17.40 -13.79 -3.99
C ASP A 88 17.66 -12.27 -3.93
N ARG A 89 18.91 -11.92 -3.64
CA ARG A 89 19.36 -10.54 -3.46
C ARG A 89 19.19 -9.67 -4.71
N LYS A 90 19.35 -10.24 -5.90
CA LYS A 90 19.24 -9.48 -7.15
C LYS A 90 17.79 -9.09 -7.41
N ALA A 91 16.86 -10.04 -7.23
CA ALA A 91 15.44 -9.80 -7.31
C ALA A 91 14.97 -8.80 -6.25
N ALA A 92 15.46 -8.93 -5.00
CA ALA A 92 15.11 -8.01 -3.93
C ALA A 92 15.62 -6.58 -4.18
N LEU A 93 16.83 -6.42 -4.72
CA LEU A 93 17.37 -5.10 -5.09
C LEU A 93 16.58 -4.45 -6.23
N ALA A 94 16.18 -5.22 -7.24
CA ALA A 94 15.35 -4.71 -8.33
C ALA A 94 13.98 -4.26 -7.80
N LEU A 95 13.34 -5.08 -6.96
CA LEU A 95 12.07 -4.73 -6.32
C LEU A 95 12.21 -3.50 -5.41
N ALA A 96 13.28 -3.39 -4.63
CA ALA A 96 13.53 -2.24 -3.77
C ALA A 96 13.65 -0.94 -4.57
N ALA A 97 14.32 -0.97 -5.73
CA ALA A 97 14.40 0.20 -6.60
C ALA A 97 13.02 0.59 -7.16
N GLU A 98 12.19 -0.38 -7.54
CA GLU A 98 10.81 -0.11 -7.97
C GLU A 98 9.96 0.46 -6.83
N GLN A 99 10.04 -0.12 -5.62
CA GLN A 99 9.29 0.32 -4.46
C GLN A 99 9.72 1.72 -3.98
N GLN A 100 11.02 2.02 -4.02
CA GLN A 100 11.51 3.36 -3.72
C GLN A 100 11.03 4.40 -4.75
N ALA A 101 10.96 4.05 -6.03
CA ALA A 101 10.43 4.95 -7.06
C ALA A 101 8.91 5.20 -6.88
N TYR A 102 8.19 4.22 -6.32
CA TYR A 102 6.77 4.32 -6.00
C TYR A 102 6.50 5.10 -4.70
N CYS A 103 7.37 4.96 -3.71
CA CYS A 103 7.24 5.57 -2.40
C CYS A 103 8.65 5.83 -1.87
N ALA A 104 9.16 7.05 -2.06
CA ALA A 104 10.52 7.40 -1.68
C ALA A 104 10.73 7.36 -0.16
N ASP A 105 9.70 7.73 0.62
CA ASP A 105 9.75 7.88 2.07
C ASP A 105 10.14 6.61 2.82
N ILE A 106 9.74 5.42 2.35
CA ILE A 106 10.16 4.15 2.99
C ILE A 106 11.69 3.96 2.98
N VAL A 107 12.40 4.65 2.07
CA VAL A 107 13.86 4.70 2.02
C VAL A 107 14.39 5.96 2.66
N GLU A 108 13.95 7.14 2.21
CA GLU A 108 14.56 8.43 2.59
C GLU A 108 14.31 8.77 4.06
N GLN A 109 13.13 8.43 4.56
CA GLN A 109 12.72 8.65 5.95
C GLN A 109 12.62 7.35 6.75
N GLY A 110 12.60 6.19 6.06
CA GLY A 110 12.56 4.86 6.66
C GLY A 110 13.93 4.21 6.77
N VAL A 111 14.18 3.20 5.94
CA VAL A 111 15.32 2.27 6.11
C VAL A 111 16.68 2.85 5.67
N GLY A 112 16.72 4.05 5.12
CA GLY A 112 17.93 4.84 4.83
C GLY A 112 18.68 4.48 3.55
N SER A 113 18.39 3.35 2.90
CA SER A 113 18.94 3.04 1.56
C SER A 113 18.14 1.98 0.82
N THR A 114 18.23 1.98 -0.52
CA THR A 114 17.64 0.92 -1.38
C THR A 114 18.18 -0.46 -1.02
N ALA A 115 19.45 -0.56 -0.62
CA ALA A 115 20.05 -1.83 -0.22
C ALA A 115 19.50 -2.34 1.11
N ALA A 116 19.22 -1.43 2.06
CA ALA A 116 18.55 -1.77 3.31
C ALA A 116 17.10 -2.21 3.05
N LEU A 117 16.36 -1.53 2.17
CA LEU A 117 15.02 -1.95 1.74
C LEU A 117 15.06 -3.34 1.10
N ALA A 118 16.00 -3.61 0.20
CA ALA A 118 16.15 -4.93 -0.40
C ALA A 118 16.38 -6.04 0.64
N ALA A 119 17.10 -5.75 1.72
CA ALA A 119 17.31 -6.70 2.80
C ALA A 119 16.01 -7.02 3.57
N THR A 120 15.11 -6.04 3.73
CA THR A 120 13.80 -6.28 4.39
C THR A 120 12.81 -7.02 3.51
N LEU A 121 12.98 -7.00 2.18
CA LEU A 121 12.07 -7.62 1.22
C LEU A 121 12.36 -9.11 0.98
N LEU A 122 13.57 -9.58 1.28
CA LEU A 122 13.97 -10.97 1.04
C LEU A 122 13.11 -11.92 1.86
N GLU A 123 12.42 -12.85 1.18
CA GLU A 123 11.47 -13.81 1.80
C GLU A 123 10.34 -13.18 2.64
N ALA A 124 10.12 -11.87 2.53
CA ALA A 124 9.16 -11.15 3.35
C ALA A 124 7.73 -11.23 2.78
N PRO A 125 6.76 -11.81 3.52
CA PRO A 125 5.39 -12.01 3.02
C PRO A 125 4.52 -10.76 3.11
N VAL A 126 5.09 -9.62 3.51
CA VAL A 126 4.38 -8.36 3.72
C VAL A 126 5.20 -7.18 3.23
N TRP A 127 4.54 -6.17 2.67
CA TRP A 127 5.13 -4.88 2.33
C TRP A 127 4.36 -3.74 2.99
N TYR A 128 5.06 -2.63 3.21
CA TYR A 128 4.55 -1.43 3.87
C TYR A 128 4.98 -0.20 3.08
N PHE A 129 4.04 0.70 2.82
CA PHE A 129 4.26 1.99 2.19
C PHE A 129 3.61 3.08 3.02
N TRP A 130 4.30 4.21 3.17
CA TRP A 130 3.78 5.39 3.84
C TRP A 130 4.29 6.64 3.13
N TRP A 131 3.43 7.66 3.01
CA TRP A 131 3.78 8.97 2.49
C TRP A 131 3.52 10.05 3.55
N ASP A 132 4.47 10.97 3.76
CA ASP A 132 4.28 12.18 4.59
C ASP A 132 3.65 13.33 3.78
#